data_AF-A0A7C2BRY5-F1
#
_entry.id   AF-A0A7C2BRY5-F1
#
_cell.length_a   1.000
_cell.length_b   1.000
_cell.length_c   1.000
_cell.angle_alpha   90.00
_cell.angle_beta   90.00
_cell.angle_gamma   90.00
#
_symmetry.space_group_name_H-M   'P 1'
#
loop_
_entity.id
_entity.type
_entity.pdbx_description
1 polymer ?
#
loop_
_entity_poly.entity_id
_entity_poly.type
_entity_poly.pdbx_seq_one_letter_code
_entity_poly.pdbx_strand_id
1 'polypeptide(L)'
;MEAQELYVKEGEEFKPTGKFFCTKCRMTNVSKEAAEACCVCEKCKEKPRALHKVYCDECLEKYYAKTDAEEKVKRQALFDAAEEVTDYEFVWWSEACIHDVQEILDECMYDDHKDIPEFVFATKPVKFSGFDVSKLFDDFDEESMCEDFSCEEALSGCETIEDAIRAFNEANKDRTIFWQEDTTRKVRVPKDECLEDDDDNHKPGDGNIPPLRKHGVQGIDKRF
;
A
#
# COMPACT_ATOMS: atom_id res chain seq x y z
N MET A 1 37.03 -0.42 12.85
CA MET A 1 36.47 -1.44 13.77
C MET A 1 37.28 -2.72 13.60
N GLU A 2 37.37 -3.58 14.61
CA GLU A 2 38.21 -4.78 14.55
C GLU A 2 37.44 -5.99 13.96
N ALA A 3 38.03 -6.64 12.95
CA ALA A 3 37.55 -7.89 12.38
C ALA A 3 38.46 -9.05 12.80
N GLN A 4 37.88 -10.24 12.98
CA GLN A 4 38.63 -11.44 13.35
C GLN A 4 38.39 -12.57 12.36
N GLU A 5 39.45 -13.23 11.93
CA GLU A 5 39.38 -14.37 11.02
C GLU A 5 38.86 -15.62 11.75
N LEU A 6 38.02 -16.40 11.07
CA LEU A 6 37.54 -17.69 11.55
C LEU A 6 38.53 -18.79 11.16
N TYR A 7 38.80 -19.68 12.12
CA TYR A 7 39.66 -20.85 11.93
C TYR A 7 38.84 -22.12 12.15
N VAL A 8 39.06 -23.13 11.32
CA VAL A 8 38.49 -24.47 11.49
C VAL A 8 39.58 -25.38 12.03
N LYS A 9 39.22 -26.19 13.03
CA LYS A 9 40.11 -27.21 13.58
C LYS A 9 40.10 -28.43 12.67
N GLU A 10 41.25 -28.76 12.09
CA GLU A 10 41.49 -29.98 11.31
C GLU A 10 42.52 -30.82 12.05
N GLY A 11 42.08 -31.84 12.78
CA GLY A 11 42.96 -32.64 13.64
C GLY A 11 43.48 -31.83 14.84
N GLU A 12 44.80 -31.69 14.95
CA GLU A 12 45.45 -30.86 15.99
C GLU A 12 45.78 -29.43 15.50
N GLU A 13 45.58 -29.15 14.21
CA GLU A 13 45.90 -27.85 13.61
C GLU A 13 44.65 -26.97 13.41
N PHE A 14 44.85 -25.65 13.36
CA PHE A 14 43.82 -24.67 13.03
C PHE A 14 44.13 -24.06 11.66
N LYS A 15 43.21 -24.20 10.70
CA LYS A 15 43.35 -23.62 9.36
C LYS A 15 42.48 -22.38 9.16
N PRO A 16 42.99 -21.30 8.55
CA PRO A 16 42.20 -20.13 8.23
C PRO A 16 41.13 -20.46 7.19
N THR A 17 39.92 -19.95 7.38
CA THR A 17 38.79 -20.18 6.47
C THR A 17 38.66 -19.14 5.36
N GLY A 18 39.42 -18.02 5.45
CA GLY A 18 39.20 -16.84 4.62
C GLY A 18 37.88 -16.12 4.91
N LYS A 19 37.18 -16.47 6.00
CA LYS A 19 35.98 -15.78 6.48
C LYS A 19 36.32 -14.97 7.72
N PHE A 20 35.71 -13.79 7.84
CA PHE A 20 35.95 -12.86 8.94
C PHE A 20 34.63 -12.59 9.65
N PHE A 21 34.63 -12.42 10.96
CA PHE A 21 33.45 -11.94 11.67
C PHE A 21 33.68 -10.55 12.26
N CYS A 22 32.61 -9.76 12.27
CA CYS A 22 32.59 -8.48 12.97
C CYS A 22 32.61 -8.74 14.48
N THR A 23 33.60 -8.22 15.20
CA THR A 23 33.73 -8.45 16.66
C THR A 23 32.54 -7.93 17.47
N LYS A 24 31.81 -6.93 16.95
CA LYS A 24 30.65 -6.33 17.61
C LYS A 24 29.37 -7.16 17.45
N CYS A 25 29.02 -7.55 16.23
CA CYS A 25 27.75 -8.23 15.95
C CYS A 25 27.86 -9.72 15.64
N ARG A 26 29.09 -10.23 15.50
CA ARG A 26 29.40 -11.62 15.17
C ARG A 26 28.92 -12.10 13.79
N MET A 27 28.42 -11.21 12.93
CA MET A 27 28.11 -11.57 11.55
C MET A 27 29.38 -11.91 10.77
N THR A 28 29.32 -13.03 10.05
CA THR A 28 30.38 -13.51 9.18
C THR A 28 30.33 -12.81 7.83
N ASN A 29 31.49 -12.41 7.32
CA ASN A 29 31.69 -11.72 6.06
C ASN A 29 32.78 -12.42 5.26
N VAL A 30 32.75 -12.20 3.95
CA VAL A 30 33.66 -12.83 2.98
C VAL A 30 35.01 -12.15 2.86
N SER A 31 35.20 -10.99 3.49
CA SER A 31 36.47 -10.26 3.52
C SER A 31 36.66 -9.53 4.85
N LYS A 32 37.91 -9.16 5.14
CA LYS A 32 38.26 -8.38 6.32
C LYS A 32 37.62 -7.00 6.28
N GLU A 33 37.68 -6.33 5.14
CA GLU A 33 37.13 -4.98 4.93
C GLU A 33 35.62 -4.96 5.15
N ALA A 34 34.90 -5.97 4.66
CA ALA A 34 33.46 -6.10 4.87
C ALA A 34 33.11 -6.33 6.36
N ALA A 35 33.92 -7.11 7.07
CA ALA A 35 33.77 -7.29 8.52
C ALA A 35 34.10 -6.02 9.33
N GLU A 36 35.09 -5.22 8.90
CA GLU A 36 35.46 -3.95 9.54
C GLU A 36 34.45 -2.82 9.26
N ALA A 37 33.85 -2.81 8.07
CA ALA A 37 32.76 -1.91 7.70
C ALA A 37 31.41 -2.37 8.27
N CYS A 38 31.35 -3.56 8.87
CA CYS A 38 30.14 -4.07 9.48
C CYS A 38 29.69 -3.17 10.64
N CYS A 39 28.37 -3.05 10.82
CA CYS A 39 27.76 -2.14 11.79
C CYS A 39 28.03 -0.65 11.58
N VAL A 40 28.56 -0.25 10.43
CA VAL A 40 28.63 1.16 10.00
C VAL A 40 27.49 1.45 9.03
N CYS A 41 26.92 2.65 9.12
CA CYS A 41 26.00 3.19 8.14
C CYS A 41 26.59 3.13 6.74
N GLU A 42 25.88 2.52 5.79
CA GLU A 42 26.37 2.44 4.42
C GLU A 42 26.43 3.79 3.70
N LYS A 43 25.62 4.76 4.13
CA LYS A 43 25.54 6.07 3.48
C LYS A 43 26.65 7.02 3.91
N CYS A 44 26.85 7.21 5.22
CA CYS A 44 27.87 8.12 5.73
C CYS A 44 29.22 7.46 6.04
N LYS A 45 29.26 6.12 6.12
CA LYS A 45 30.49 5.34 6.44
C LYS A 45 31.19 5.72 7.76
N GLU A 46 30.52 6.49 8.63
CA GLU A 46 31.10 6.97 9.89
C GLU A 46 30.31 6.50 11.11
N LYS A 47 28.99 6.62 11.07
CA LYS A 47 28.14 6.37 12.25
C LYS A 47 27.80 4.89 12.40
N PRO A 48 27.75 4.37 13.63
CA PRO A 48 27.24 3.04 13.86
C PRO A 48 25.76 2.94 13.49
N ARG A 49 25.33 1.78 13.01
CA ARG A 49 23.92 1.45 12.73
C ARG A 49 23.44 0.31 13.60
N ALA A 50 22.12 0.19 13.78
CA ALA A 50 21.52 -0.99 14.38
C ALA A 50 21.69 -2.21 13.46
N LEU A 51 21.71 -3.42 14.03
CA LEU A 51 22.02 -4.66 13.29
C LEU A 51 21.05 -4.93 12.15
N HIS A 52 19.77 -4.64 12.36
CA HIS A 52 18.68 -4.84 11.41
C HIS A 52 18.52 -3.69 10.39
N LYS A 53 19.32 -2.61 10.50
CA LYS A 53 19.23 -1.44 9.60
C LYS A 53 20.44 -1.36 8.70
N VAL A 54 20.30 -0.84 7.48
CA VAL A 54 21.41 -0.60 6.54
C VAL A 54 22.05 0.79 6.74
N TYR A 55 21.24 1.76 7.17
CA TYR A 55 21.65 3.14 7.43
C TYR A 55 21.55 3.49 8.92
N CYS A 56 22.29 4.51 9.37
CA CYS A 56 22.07 5.09 10.70
C CYS A 56 20.79 5.93 10.71
N ASP A 57 20.27 6.20 11.92
CA ASP A 57 19.00 6.90 12.09
C ASP A 57 18.99 8.27 11.42
N GLU A 58 20.05 9.07 11.55
CA GLU A 58 20.13 10.38 10.87
C GLU A 58 20.12 10.27 9.34
N CYS A 59 20.75 9.24 8.76
CA CYS A 59 20.70 9.03 7.31
C CYS A 59 19.33 8.56 6.84
N LEU A 60 18.62 7.78 7.67
CA LEU A 60 17.23 7.37 7.41
C LEU A 60 16.30 8.58 7.49
N GLU A 61 16.41 9.40 8.53
CA GLU A 61 15.62 10.62 8.69
C GLU A 61 15.78 11.55 7.49
N LYS A 62 17.03 11.78 7.04
CA LYS A 62 17.28 12.58 5.82
C LYS A 62 16.70 11.95 4.57
N TYR A 63 16.71 10.63 4.48
CA TYR A 63 16.14 9.91 3.34
C TYR A 63 14.62 10.00 3.32
N TYR A 64 13.96 9.75 4.45
CA TYR A 64 12.50 9.87 4.57
C TYR A 64 12.05 11.31 4.34
N ALA A 65 12.66 12.30 5.01
CA ALA A 65 12.33 13.71 4.81
C ALA A 65 12.47 14.16 3.33
N LYS A 66 13.49 13.64 2.63
CA LYS A 66 13.66 13.89 1.20
C LYS A 66 12.55 13.21 0.38
N THR A 67 12.25 11.96 0.68
CA THR A 67 11.23 11.17 -0.03
C THR A 67 9.85 11.80 0.17
N ASP A 68 9.49 12.16 1.40
CA ASP A 68 8.24 12.85 1.75
C ASP A 68 8.11 14.18 0.99
N ALA A 69 9.20 14.94 0.89
CA ALA A 69 9.20 16.19 0.13
C ALA A 69 9.00 15.95 -1.37
N GLU A 70 9.66 14.93 -1.94
CA GLU A 70 9.49 14.55 -3.35
C GLU A 70 8.07 14.03 -3.64
N GLU A 71 7.50 13.24 -2.74
CA GLU A 71 6.13 12.73 -2.85
C GLU A 71 5.10 13.84 -2.71
N LYS A 72 5.28 14.79 -1.80
CA LYS A 72 4.42 15.99 -1.70
C LYS A 72 4.43 16.79 -3.00
N VAL A 73 5.60 17.00 -3.61
CA VAL A 73 5.70 17.70 -4.90
C VAL A 73 5.00 16.92 -6.01
N LYS A 74 5.19 15.60 -6.09
CA LYS A 74 4.50 14.76 -7.09
C LYS A 74 3.00 14.77 -6.90
N ARG A 75 2.52 14.65 -5.65
CA ARG A 75 1.10 14.65 -5.32
C ARG A 75 0.46 15.99 -5.63
N GLN A 76 1.13 17.10 -5.32
CA GLN A 76 0.67 18.43 -5.72
C GLN A 76 0.59 18.56 -7.24
N ALA A 77 1.59 18.09 -7.99
CA ALA A 77 1.56 18.12 -9.45
C ALA A 77 0.41 17.30 -10.04
N LEU A 78 0.03 16.18 -9.41
CA LEU A 78 -1.15 15.40 -9.78
C LEU A 78 -2.44 16.20 -9.54
N PHE A 79 -2.56 16.87 -8.38
CA PHE A 79 -3.71 17.75 -8.12
C PHE A 79 -3.79 18.91 -9.11
N ASP A 80 -2.66 19.53 -9.45
CA ASP A 80 -2.63 20.66 -10.39
C ASP A 80 -3.08 20.23 -11.80
N ALA A 81 -2.78 18.99 -12.20
CA ALA A 81 -3.16 18.42 -13.50
C ALA A 81 -4.57 17.80 -13.52
N ALA A 82 -5.13 17.41 -12.37
CA ALA A 82 -6.42 16.75 -12.28
C ALA A 82 -7.60 17.71 -12.53
N GLU A 83 -8.64 17.18 -13.16
CA GLU A 83 -9.90 17.89 -13.40
C GLU A 83 -10.71 18.00 -12.10
N GLU A 84 -11.19 19.19 -11.77
CA GLU A 84 -12.08 19.40 -10.64
C GLU A 84 -13.49 18.91 -11.00
N VAL A 85 -14.02 17.93 -10.24
CA VAL A 85 -15.32 17.31 -10.48
C VAL A 85 -16.22 17.44 -9.26
N THR A 86 -17.52 17.55 -9.50
CA THR A 86 -18.57 17.57 -8.46
C THR A 86 -19.39 16.28 -8.41
N ASP A 87 -19.33 15.47 -9.47
CA ASP A 87 -20.02 14.19 -9.59
C ASP A 87 -19.04 13.04 -9.27
N TYR A 88 -19.12 12.47 -8.08
CA TYR A 88 -18.25 11.38 -7.62
C TYR A 88 -19.05 10.42 -6.73
N GLU A 89 -18.59 9.16 -6.65
CA GLU A 89 -19.22 8.15 -5.80
C GLU A 89 -18.52 8.01 -4.44
N PHE A 90 -17.18 8.03 -4.44
CA PHE A 90 -16.33 8.01 -3.24
C PHE A 90 -15.10 8.89 -3.47
N VAL A 91 -14.44 9.30 -2.39
CA VAL A 91 -13.17 10.06 -2.41
C VAL A 91 -12.02 9.24 -1.82
N TRP A 92 -10.80 9.56 -2.23
CA TRP A 92 -9.58 8.92 -1.75
C TRP A 92 -8.75 9.90 -0.92
N TRP A 93 -8.59 9.60 0.37
CA TRP A 93 -7.83 10.42 1.32
C TRP A 93 -7.10 9.53 2.34
N SER A 94 -5.90 9.93 2.75
CA SER A 94 -5.07 9.21 3.72
C SER A 94 -4.95 7.69 3.47
N GLU A 95 -4.78 7.29 2.20
CA GLU A 95 -4.68 5.89 1.75
C GLU A 95 -5.97 5.05 1.91
N ALA A 96 -7.10 5.70 2.14
CA ALA A 96 -8.40 5.07 2.29
C ALA A 96 -9.42 5.58 1.27
N CYS A 97 -10.39 4.72 0.95
CA CYS A 97 -11.60 5.08 0.24
C CYS A 97 -12.66 5.51 1.26
N ILE A 98 -13.20 6.71 1.08
CA ILE A 98 -14.11 7.38 2.02
C ILE A 98 -15.40 7.71 1.27
N HIS A 99 -16.55 7.66 1.96
CA HIS A 99 -17.85 7.82 1.31
C HIS A 99 -18.03 9.21 0.74
N ASP A 100 -17.66 10.24 1.49
CA ASP A 100 -17.81 11.61 1.05
C ASP A 100 -16.78 12.55 1.73
N VAL A 101 -16.81 13.82 1.32
CA VAL A 101 -15.97 14.85 1.91
C VAL A 101 -16.38 15.23 3.34
N GLN A 102 -17.60 14.91 3.79
CA GLN A 102 -18.07 15.23 5.14
C GLN A 102 -17.38 14.34 6.16
N GLU A 103 -17.18 13.05 5.87
CA GLU A 103 -16.42 12.14 6.72
C GLU A 103 -14.98 12.65 6.97
N ILE A 104 -14.36 13.30 5.97
CA ILE A 104 -13.04 13.94 6.11
C ILE A 104 -13.10 15.12 7.08
N LEU A 105 -14.15 15.94 6.99
CA LEU A 105 -14.34 17.07 7.90
C LEU A 105 -14.53 16.59 9.33
N ASP A 106 -15.39 15.58 9.52
CA ASP A 106 -15.69 14.98 10.83
C ASP A 106 -14.44 14.37 11.48
N GLU A 107 -13.58 13.70 10.72
CA GLU A 107 -12.30 13.18 11.23
C GLU A 107 -11.32 14.30 11.58
N CYS A 108 -11.22 15.34 10.75
CA CYS A 108 -10.31 16.47 10.96
C CYS A 108 -10.76 17.44 12.06
N MET A 109 -12.05 17.45 12.44
CA MET A 109 -12.59 18.32 13.50
C MET A 109 -11.96 18.04 14.87
N TYR A 110 -11.41 16.84 15.09
CA TYR A 110 -10.77 16.49 16.36
C TYR A 110 -9.34 17.04 16.53
N ASP A 111 -8.69 17.48 15.44
CA ASP A 111 -7.28 17.94 15.41
C ASP A 111 -7.12 19.42 15.01
N ASP A 112 -7.99 20.30 15.52
CA ASP A 112 -7.98 21.76 15.27
C ASP A 112 -8.06 22.16 13.77
N HIS A 113 -8.61 21.32 12.89
CA HIS A 113 -8.74 21.59 11.45
C HIS A 113 -7.42 21.89 10.70
N LYS A 114 -6.25 21.65 11.31
CA LYS A 114 -4.95 22.04 10.74
C LYS A 114 -4.55 21.21 9.51
N ASP A 115 -5.19 20.07 9.32
CA ASP A 115 -4.84 19.09 8.29
C ASP A 115 -5.95 18.84 7.25
N ILE A 116 -6.98 19.69 7.18
CA ILE A 116 -8.01 19.56 6.14
C ILE A 116 -7.39 19.87 4.78
N PRO A 117 -7.33 18.91 3.84
CA PRO A 117 -6.78 19.14 2.52
C PRO A 117 -7.73 20.01 1.69
N GLU A 118 -7.21 20.88 0.81
CA GLU A 118 -8.06 21.65 -0.11
C GLU A 118 -8.73 20.75 -1.17
N PHE A 119 -8.01 19.71 -1.59
CA PHE A 119 -8.48 18.74 -2.57
C PHE A 119 -8.18 17.32 -2.14
N VAL A 120 -9.07 16.42 -2.53
CA VAL A 120 -8.88 14.97 -2.47
C VAL A 120 -9.13 14.38 -3.85
N PHE A 121 -8.61 13.18 -4.11
CA PHE A 121 -8.87 12.54 -5.40
C PHE A 121 -10.26 11.90 -5.38
N ALA A 122 -10.93 11.92 -6.52
CA ALA A 122 -12.07 11.04 -6.71
C ALA A 122 -11.58 9.58 -6.78
N THR A 123 -12.51 8.64 -6.73
CA THR A 123 -12.20 7.23 -6.96
C THR A 123 -12.68 6.78 -8.33
N LYS A 124 -12.06 5.71 -8.83
CA LYS A 124 -12.53 4.97 -10.00
C LYS A 124 -12.80 3.50 -9.63
N PRO A 125 -13.83 2.88 -10.21
CA PRO A 125 -14.15 1.50 -9.91
C PRO A 125 -13.10 0.58 -10.55
N VAL A 126 -12.61 -0.38 -9.78
CA VAL A 126 -11.84 -1.50 -10.31
C VAL A 126 -12.80 -2.64 -10.60
N LYS A 127 -13.02 -2.87 -11.89
CA LYS A 127 -13.85 -3.97 -12.37
C LYS A 127 -13.10 -5.28 -12.29
N PHE A 128 -13.85 -6.36 -12.11
CA PHE A 128 -13.31 -7.70 -12.17
C PHE A 128 -12.78 -8.03 -13.57
N SER A 129 -11.49 -8.35 -13.64
CA SER A 129 -10.77 -8.60 -14.89
C SER A 129 -10.84 -10.06 -15.37
N GLY A 130 -11.54 -10.93 -14.65
CA GLY A 130 -11.54 -12.36 -14.95
C GLY A 130 -10.36 -13.11 -14.31
N PHE A 131 -10.57 -14.40 -14.05
CA PHE A 131 -9.46 -15.34 -13.87
C PHE A 131 -8.91 -15.73 -15.25
N ASP A 132 -7.59 -15.77 -15.36
CA ASP A 132 -6.89 -16.29 -16.55
C ASP A 132 -6.94 -17.82 -16.52
N VAL A 133 -7.85 -18.38 -17.31
CA VAL A 133 -8.13 -19.82 -17.35
C VAL A 133 -6.90 -20.60 -17.79
N SER A 134 -6.13 -20.11 -18.76
CA SER A 134 -4.89 -20.75 -19.23
C SER A 134 -3.90 -20.93 -18.09
N LYS A 135 -3.64 -19.87 -17.32
CA LYS A 135 -2.67 -19.91 -16.22
C LYS A 135 -3.06 -20.82 -15.07
N LEU A 136 -4.35 -21.08 -14.88
CA LEU A 136 -4.81 -21.99 -13.82
C LEU A 136 -4.44 -23.45 -14.10
N PHE A 137 -4.24 -23.80 -15.37
CA PHE A 137 -3.88 -25.15 -15.79
C PHE A 137 -2.41 -25.28 -16.24
N ASP A 138 -1.71 -24.17 -16.48
CA ASP A 138 -0.27 -24.18 -16.80
C ASP A 138 0.59 -24.79 -15.67
N ASP A 139 0.15 -24.72 -14.40
CA ASP A 139 0.83 -25.33 -13.25
C ASP A 139 0.53 -26.84 -13.07
N PHE A 140 -0.39 -27.39 -13.88
CA PHE A 140 -0.75 -28.82 -13.80
C PHE A 140 0.17 -29.73 -14.62
N ASP A 141 1.12 -29.20 -15.39
CA ASP A 141 1.96 -30.00 -16.27
C ASP A 141 3.26 -30.54 -15.62
N GLU A 142 3.44 -31.84 -15.85
CA GLU A 142 4.60 -32.75 -15.72
C GLU A 142 5.32 -32.98 -14.37
N GLU A 143 5.55 -31.99 -13.49
CA GLU A 143 6.37 -32.23 -12.27
C GLU A 143 5.57 -32.57 -11.00
N SER A 144 4.27 -32.28 -10.94
CA SER A 144 3.45 -32.49 -9.72
C SER A 144 2.57 -33.75 -9.72
N MET A 145 2.53 -34.47 -10.85
CA MET A 145 1.69 -35.66 -11.02
C MET A 145 2.37 -36.88 -10.37
N CYS A 146 1.72 -37.48 -9.36
CA CYS A 146 2.13 -38.76 -8.80
C CYS A 146 2.14 -39.83 -9.91
N GLU A 147 3.20 -40.67 -9.94
CA GLU A 147 3.51 -41.67 -10.99
C GLU A 147 2.38 -42.66 -11.34
N ASP A 148 1.28 -42.69 -10.58
CA ASP A 148 0.18 -43.64 -10.70
C ASP A 148 -1.10 -43.08 -11.38
N PHE A 149 -1.16 -41.79 -11.74
CA PHE A 149 -2.32 -41.21 -12.44
C PHE A 149 -2.03 -40.96 -13.92
N SER A 150 -2.90 -41.48 -14.79
CA SER A 150 -2.84 -41.14 -16.22
C SER A 150 -3.29 -39.69 -16.43
N CYS A 151 -2.62 -38.96 -17.32
CA CYS A 151 -2.96 -37.56 -17.63
C CYS A 151 -4.43 -37.39 -18.05
N GLU A 152 -5.04 -38.40 -18.69
CA GLU A 152 -6.46 -38.36 -19.09
C GLU A 152 -7.43 -38.42 -17.90
N GLU A 153 -7.13 -39.19 -16.84
CA GLU A 153 -7.95 -39.22 -15.62
C GLU A 153 -7.76 -37.95 -14.79
N ALA A 154 -6.53 -37.42 -14.73
CA ALA A 154 -6.21 -36.18 -14.03
C ALA A 154 -6.89 -34.95 -14.65
N LEU A 155 -7.08 -34.94 -15.98
CA LEU A 155 -7.72 -33.85 -16.72
C LEU A 155 -9.24 -34.06 -16.93
N SER A 156 -9.79 -35.21 -16.50
CA SER A 156 -11.22 -35.47 -16.59
C SER A 156 -12.01 -34.50 -15.68
N GLY A 157 -12.82 -33.64 -16.29
CA GLY A 157 -13.56 -32.57 -15.60
C GLY A 157 -12.94 -31.18 -15.72
N CYS A 158 -11.73 -31.03 -16.24
CA CYS A 158 -11.12 -29.71 -16.49
C CYS A 158 -11.97 -28.87 -17.45
N GLU A 159 -12.58 -29.46 -18.47
CA GLU A 159 -13.51 -28.78 -19.38
C GLU A 159 -14.70 -28.17 -18.62
N THR A 160 -15.26 -28.89 -17.65
CA THR A 160 -16.38 -28.38 -16.83
C THR A 160 -15.96 -27.25 -15.88
N ILE A 161 -14.69 -27.26 -15.45
CA ILE A 161 -14.10 -26.22 -14.62
C ILE A 161 -13.80 -24.98 -15.47
N GLU A 162 -13.24 -25.16 -16.66
CA GLU A 162 -13.04 -24.07 -17.63
C GLU A 162 -14.35 -23.36 -17.97
N ASP A 163 -15.39 -24.12 -18.30
CA ASP A 163 -16.71 -23.56 -18.61
C ASP A 163 -17.33 -22.86 -17.40
N ALA A 164 -17.17 -23.41 -16.19
CA ALA A 164 -17.62 -22.76 -14.96
C ALA A 164 -16.88 -21.44 -14.69
N ILE A 165 -15.55 -21.40 -14.91
CA ILE A 165 -14.75 -20.19 -14.74
C ILE A 165 -15.11 -19.15 -15.82
N ARG A 166 -15.32 -19.57 -17.07
CA ARG A 166 -15.78 -18.67 -18.15
C ARG A 166 -17.15 -18.09 -17.82
N ALA A 167 -18.09 -18.90 -17.35
CA ALA A 167 -19.41 -18.44 -16.93
C ALA A 167 -19.33 -17.49 -15.72
N PHE A 168 -18.48 -17.79 -14.74
CA PHE A 168 -18.22 -16.90 -13.60
C PHE A 168 -17.61 -15.57 -14.06
N ASN A 169 -16.64 -15.61 -14.97
CA ASN A 169 -16.00 -14.42 -15.51
C ASN A 169 -17.00 -13.53 -16.23
N GLU A 170 -17.84 -14.12 -17.09
CA GLU A 170 -18.88 -13.38 -17.82
C GLU A 170 -19.92 -12.79 -16.87
N ALA A 171 -20.34 -13.54 -15.84
CA ALA A 171 -21.30 -13.06 -14.84
C ALA A 171 -20.77 -11.90 -13.99
N ASN A 172 -19.44 -11.79 -13.82
CA ASN A 172 -18.83 -10.80 -12.94
C ASN A 172 -18.04 -9.70 -13.68
N LYS A 173 -17.94 -9.71 -15.02
CA LYS A 173 -17.09 -8.79 -15.81
C LYS A 173 -17.30 -7.30 -15.54
N ASP A 174 -18.52 -6.91 -15.17
CA ASP A 174 -18.89 -5.52 -14.88
C ASP A 174 -18.99 -5.22 -13.38
N ARG A 175 -18.75 -6.23 -12.52
CA ARG A 175 -18.80 -6.07 -11.08
C ARG A 175 -17.60 -5.28 -10.61
N THR A 176 -17.86 -4.16 -9.93
CA THR A 176 -16.83 -3.44 -9.17
C THR A 176 -16.41 -4.29 -7.98
N ILE A 177 -15.11 -4.58 -7.87
CA ILE A 177 -14.53 -5.30 -6.73
C ILE A 177 -14.16 -4.34 -5.62
N PHE A 178 -13.50 -3.24 -5.97
CA PHE A 178 -13.08 -2.21 -5.04
C PHE A 178 -12.92 -0.87 -5.78
N TRP A 179 -12.77 0.19 -4.99
CA TRP A 179 -12.52 1.55 -5.47
C TRP A 179 -11.05 1.89 -5.26
N GLN A 180 -10.44 2.55 -6.24
CA GLN A 180 -9.05 3.00 -6.17
C GLN A 180 -8.96 4.50 -6.46
N GLU A 181 -7.86 5.12 -6.03
CA GLU A 181 -7.54 6.52 -6.32
C GLU A 181 -7.58 6.80 -7.84
N ASP A 182 -8.31 7.85 -8.23
CA ASP A 182 -8.29 8.40 -9.58
C ASP A 182 -7.49 9.70 -9.61
N THR A 183 -6.18 9.59 -9.90
CA THR A 183 -5.27 10.74 -9.96
C THR A 183 -5.57 11.73 -11.10
N THR A 184 -6.60 11.47 -11.92
CA THR A 184 -7.03 12.38 -13.00
C THR A 184 -8.19 13.29 -12.60
N ARG A 185 -8.86 13.00 -11.49
CA ARG A 185 -10.06 13.70 -11.03
C ARG A 185 -9.89 14.09 -9.56
N LYS A 186 -10.13 15.37 -9.25
CA LYS A 186 -10.07 15.89 -7.88
C LYS A 186 -11.40 16.46 -7.44
N VAL A 187 -11.67 16.37 -6.15
CA VAL A 187 -12.85 16.90 -5.48
C VAL A 187 -12.36 17.96 -4.50
N ARG A 188 -12.98 19.14 -4.55
CA ARG A 188 -12.71 20.21 -3.60
C ARG A 188 -13.36 19.87 -2.26
N VAL A 189 -12.59 19.94 -1.18
CA VAL A 189 -13.14 19.86 0.17
C VAL A 189 -13.64 21.25 0.56
N PRO A 190 -14.90 21.38 1.00
CA PRO A 190 -15.39 22.65 1.53
C PRO A 190 -14.48 23.11 2.68
N LYS A 191 -13.96 24.32 2.59
CA LYS A 191 -13.42 24.99 3.79
C LYS A 191 -14.65 25.48 4.53
N ASP A 192 -14.84 25.04 5.77
CA ASP A 192 -15.84 25.67 6.63
C ASP A 192 -15.51 27.16 6.74
N GLU A 193 -16.24 28.01 6.03
CA GLU A 193 -16.38 29.43 6.37
C GLU A 193 -17.41 29.62 7.51
N CYS A 194 -17.68 28.57 8.30
CA CYS A 194 -18.82 28.51 9.20
C CYS A 194 -18.43 28.05 10.61
N LEU A 195 -17.46 28.70 11.24
CA LEU A 195 -17.42 28.88 12.70
C LEU A 195 -16.67 30.19 13.01
N GLU A 196 -17.16 31.33 12.49
CA GLU A 196 -17.01 32.54 13.29
C GLU A 196 -17.95 32.37 14.48
N ASP A 197 -17.42 32.47 15.69
CA ASP A 197 -18.18 32.51 16.93
C ASP A 197 -19.21 33.65 16.86
N ASP A 198 -20.42 33.36 16.38
CA ASP A 198 -21.57 34.24 16.57
C ASP A 198 -22.01 34.13 18.03
N ASP A 199 -21.25 34.80 18.89
CA ASP A 199 -21.73 35.34 20.15
C ASP A 199 -23.00 36.18 19.88
N ASP A 200 -24.04 35.91 20.66
CA ASP A 200 -25.25 36.74 20.85
C ASP A 200 -26.20 37.01 19.66
N ASN A 201 -27.15 36.08 19.44
CA ASN A 201 -28.62 36.29 19.38
C ASN A 201 -29.34 35.37 18.38
N HIS A 202 -29.81 34.21 18.84
CA HIS A 202 -30.77 33.41 18.07
C HIS A 202 -32.20 33.97 18.22
N LYS A 203 -32.72 34.58 17.16
CA LYS A 203 -34.15 34.52 16.81
C LYS A 203 -34.32 33.51 15.65
N PRO A 204 -35.31 32.61 15.68
CA PRO A 204 -35.52 31.66 14.59
C PRO A 204 -36.24 32.37 13.44
N GLY A 205 -35.62 32.37 12.26
CA GLY A 205 -36.20 32.93 11.02
C GLY A 205 -35.85 32.04 9.84
N ASP A 206 -36.87 31.72 9.05
CA ASP A 206 -36.90 30.73 7.97
C ASP A 206 -35.77 30.86 6.93
N GLY A 207 -35.19 29.71 6.55
CA GLY A 207 -34.16 29.65 5.51
C GLY A 207 -33.95 28.26 4.94
N ASN A 208 -34.83 27.86 4.02
CA ASN A 208 -34.57 27.01 2.85
C ASN A 208 -33.45 25.94 2.96
N ILE A 209 -33.78 24.79 3.57
CA ILE A 209 -32.93 23.58 3.51
C ILE A 209 -33.14 22.92 2.13
N PRO A 210 -32.09 22.70 1.30
CA PRO A 210 -32.20 21.90 0.09
C PRO A 210 -32.62 20.46 0.44
N PRO A 211 -33.46 19.79 -0.36
CA PRO A 211 -33.97 18.49 0.01
C PRO A 211 -32.85 17.45 0.08
N LEU A 212 -32.64 16.92 1.29
CA LEU A 212 -31.90 15.68 1.52
C LEU A 212 -32.39 14.63 0.52
N ARG A 213 -31.51 14.20 -0.40
CA ARG A 213 -31.80 13.05 -1.26
C ARG A 213 -31.97 11.85 -0.34
N LYS A 214 -33.19 11.32 -0.29
CA LYS A 214 -33.54 10.13 0.49
C LYS A 214 -32.63 8.99 0.07
N HIS A 215 -31.77 8.56 0.99
CA HIS A 215 -30.90 7.41 0.83
C HIS A 215 -31.73 6.16 0.50
N GLY A 216 -31.46 5.59 -0.68
CA GLY A 216 -31.78 4.19 -0.96
C GLY A 216 -30.79 3.33 -0.22
N VAL A 217 -31.18 2.85 0.96
CA VAL A 217 -30.48 1.75 1.65
C VAL A 217 -30.64 0.51 0.76
N GLN A 218 -29.63 0.18 -0.03
CA GLN A 218 -29.47 -1.19 -0.52
C GLN A 218 -28.44 -1.87 0.38
N GLY A 219 -28.98 -2.68 1.29
CA GLY A 219 -28.21 -3.48 2.22
C GLY A 219 -27.22 -4.35 1.46
N ILE A 220 -26.00 -4.38 2.01
CA ILE A 220 -25.03 -5.43 1.77
C ILE A 220 -25.75 -6.75 2.12
N ASP A 221 -26.11 -7.53 1.11
CA ASP A 221 -26.66 -8.86 1.31
C ASP A 221 -25.52 -9.75 1.85
N LYS A 222 -25.43 -9.81 3.18
CA LYS A 222 -24.53 -10.72 3.89
C LYS A 222 -25.12 -12.13 3.85
N ARG A 223 -25.05 -12.79 2.70
CA ARG A 223 -25.32 -14.22 2.58
C ARG A 223 -24.44 -14.85 1.50
N PHE A 224 -23.45 -15.60 1.99
CA PHE A 224 -22.73 -16.72 1.37
C PHE A 224 -21.96 -16.46 0.08
#